data_AF-A0A2V9G7S5-F1
#
_entry.id   AF-A0A2V9G7S5-F1
#
_cell.length_a   1.000
_cell.length_b   1.000
_cell.length_c   1.000
_cell.angle_alpha   90.00
_cell.angle_beta   90.00
_cell.angle_gamma   90.00
#
_symmetry.space_group_name_H-M   'P 1'
#
loop_
_entity.id
_entity.type
_entity.pdbx_description
1 polymer ?
#
loop_
_entity_poly.entity_id
_entity_poly.type
_entity_poly.pdbx_seq_one_letter_code
_entity_poly.pdbx_strand_id
1 'polypeptide(L)'
;MFLSPCSNTPCLFSTPDVRFHSLSSKKEISLKQRLLAVALSAGLIGATIPAPARTNDELGGGYKIKHVLLISVDGLHALDVARYVESHRNSALAELSSHGITYSNARTPANSDSFPGLLALVTGGSPVSHGLFYDVSYNRGIFDPTNTTCSGQPGNMQVFDESIDMYTGNPPVSLNVIDPTALPRHINAQGQCVPLYPHDAIKSNTIFEVVKAQGGHTAWADKHPAYDLVNGHAGAHQRRRTRQHGERRWHREQ
;
A
#
# COMPACT_ATOMS: atom_id res chain seq x y z
N MET A 1 37.61 6.69 12.74
CA MET A 1 38.47 7.62 13.52
C MET A 1 37.62 8.08 14.70
N PHE A 2 37.94 7.56 15.91
CA PHE A 2 37.43 7.83 17.28
C PHE A 2 35.89 7.69 17.53
N LEU A 3 35.30 6.73 18.29
CA LEU A 3 35.55 6.11 19.62
C LEU A 3 35.77 7.18 20.73
N SER A 4 35.17 7.22 21.91
CA SER A 4 34.34 6.33 22.75
C SER A 4 33.89 7.13 24.03
N PRO A 5 33.20 6.54 25.03
CA PRO A 5 32.28 7.20 26.00
C PRO A 5 32.79 7.30 27.47
N CYS A 6 31.98 7.86 28.38
CA CYS A 6 31.97 7.61 29.85
C CYS A 6 30.53 7.85 30.37
N SER A 7 29.78 6.91 30.99
CA SER A 7 29.94 6.11 32.23
C SER A 7 29.27 6.73 33.47
N ASN A 8 28.05 6.22 33.75
CA ASN A 8 27.38 5.82 35.00
C ASN A 8 27.79 6.30 36.43
N THR A 9 26.70 6.58 37.18
CA THR A 9 26.35 6.28 38.61
C THR A 9 26.61 7.28 39.75
N PRO A 10 25.73 7.31 40.80
CA PRO A 10 25.38 8.48 41.62
C PRO A 10 25.77 8.38 43.11
N CYS A 11 25.60 9.47 43.87
CA CYS A 11 25.62 9.45 45.35
C CYS A 11 24.41 10.20 45.94
N LEU A 12 23.81 9.57 46.96
CA LEU A 12 22.64 9.96 47.75
C LEU A 12 23.01 10.77 49.02
N PHE A 13 21.94 11.28 49.70
CA PHE A 13 21.84 11.73 51.10
C PHE A 13 22.32 13.18 51.40
N SER A 14 21.71 14.01 52.25
CA SER A 14 20.55 13.96 53.16
C SER A 14 20.19 15.43 53.56
N THR A 15 18.98 15.65 54.09
CA THR A 15 18.43 16.94 54.61
C THR A 15 19.00 17.35 55.99
N PRO A 16 18.83 18.60 56.49
CA PRO A 16 17.63 19.06 57.24
C PRO A 16 17.21 20.55 56.97
N ASP A 17 15.91 20.87 56.85
CA ASP A 17 14.92 21.29 57.88
C ASP A 17 15.16 22.67 58.53
N VAL A 18 14.35 23.69 58.19
CA VAL A 18 13.86 24.77 59.08
C VAL A 18 12.51 25.30 58.56
N ARG A 19 11.49 25.34 59.44
CA ARG A 19 10.14 25.90 59.24
C ARG A 19 10.01 27.38 59.63
N PHE A 20 8.84 27.93 59.25
CA PHE A 20 8.11 29.12 59.72
C PHE A 20 8.39 30.44 58.97
N HIS A 21 7.44 31.32 58.62
CA HIS A 21 6.05 31.54 59.02
C HIS A 21 5.22 32.15 57.85
N SER A 22 3.91 31.94 57.93
CA SER A 22 2.76 32.58 57.24
C SER A 22 2.93 34.07 56.88
N LEU A 23 2.33 34.51 55.75
CA LEU A 23 1.31 35.57 55.73
C LEU A 23 0.56 35.61 54.38
N SER A 24 -0.71 35.99 54.48
CA SER A 24 -1.78 35.81 53.51
C SER A 24 -2.14 37.10 52.76
N SER A 25 -2.58 36.92 51.50
CA SER A 25 -3.61 37.70 50.78
C SER A 25 -3.23 39.03 50.09
N LYS A 26 -3.35 39.05 48.75
CA LYS A 26 -4.43 39.70 47.95
C LYS A 26 -3.96 39.81 46.48
N LYS A 27 -4.52 39.00 45.56
CA LYS A 27 -5.59 39.37 44.61
C LYS A 27 -5.37 40.75 43.95
N GLU A 28 -5.01 40.75 42.67
CA GLU A 28 -5.81 41.26 41.54
C GLU A 28 -5.00 41.13 40.24
N ILE A 29 -5.18 40.01 39.51
CA ILE A 29 -4.67 39.88 38.14
C ILE A 29 -5.84 40.23 37.22
N SER A 30 -5.68 41.35 36.53
CA SER A 30 -6.66 41.99 35.64
C SER A 30 -7.26 41.01 34.63
N LEU A 31 -8.59 40.88 34.69
CA LEU A 31 -9.45 40.05 33.83
C LEU A 31 -9.22 40.28 32.32
N LYS A 32 -8.61 41.43 31.95
CA LYS A 32 -8.30 41.80 30.57
C LYS A 32 -7.19 40.94 29.94
N GLN A 33 -6.28 40.36 30.74
CA GLN A 33 -5.19 39.53 30.21
C GLN A 33 -5.60 38.09 29.88
N ARG A 34 -6.69 37.58 30.47
CA ARG A 34 -7.20 36.23 30.16
C ARG A 34 -8.04 36.17 28.88
N LEU A 35 -8.62 37.28 28.45
CA LEU A 35 -9.43 37.35 27.22
C LEU A 35 -8.57 37.34 25.95
N LEU A 36 -7.33 37.83 26.01
CA LEU A 36 -6.41 37.81 24.86
C LEU A 36 -5.82 36.41 24.57
N ALA A 37 -5.63 35.58 25.59
CA ALA A 37 -5.11 34.21 25.41
C ALA A 37 -6.15 33.22 24.83
N VAL A 38 -7.45 33.48 25.04
CA VAL A 38 -8.54 32.66 24.48
C VAL A 38 -8.83 33.01 23.02
N ALA A 39 -8.62 34.28 22.62
CA ALA A 39 -8.82 34.70 21.23
C ALA A 39 -7.75 34.15 20.27
N LEU A 40 -6.50 33.95 20.73
CA LEU A 40 -5.42 33.35 19.92
C LEU A 40 -5.48 31.82 19.84
N SER A 41 -6.16 31.14 20.77
CA SER A 41 -6.34 29.69 20.74
C SER A 41 -7.60 29.24 19.97
N ALA A 42 -8.58 30.13 19.77
CA ALA A 42 -9.72 29.88 18.89
C ALA A 42 -9.42 30.10 17.39
N GLY A 43 -8.35 30.84 17.06
CA GLY A 43 -7.94 31.12 15.67
C GLY A 43 -7.16 30.01 14.97
N LEU A 44 -6.64 29.02 15.71
CA LEU A 44 -5.91 27.87 15.15
C LEU A 44 -6.75 26.59 15.04
N ILE A 45 -8.03 26.62 15.44
CA ILE A 45 -9.02 25.58 15.13
C ILE A 45 -9.83 26.01 13.89
N GLY A 46 -9.18 26.74 12.98
CA GLY A 46 -9.70 27.08 11.67
C GLY A 46 -9.67 25.86 10.76
N ALA A 47 -10.76 25.09 10.77
CA ALA A 47 -11.24 24.32 9.62
C ALA A 47 -10.18 23.50 8.85
N THR A 48 -9.72 22.39 9.42
CA THR A 48 -9.43 21.21 8.57
C THR A 48 -10.77 20.63 8.14
N ILE A 49 -11.48 21.33 7.24
CA ILE A 49 -12.50 20.68 6.42
C ILE A 49 -11.71 19.71 5.56
N PRO A 50 -11.90 18.38 5.66
CA PRO A 50 -11.41 17.51 4.61
C PRO A 50 -12.10 18.01 3.34
N ALA A 51 -11.36 18.69 2.48
CA ALA A 51 -11.85 18.96 1.15
C ALA A 51 -12.17 17.57 0.58
N PRO A 52 -13.44 17.25 0.28
CA PRO A 52 -13.69 16.06 -0.52
C PRO A 52 -12.82 16.24 -1.75
N ALA A 53 -12.02 15.24 -2.10
CA ALA A 53 -11.46 15.14 -3.42
C ALA A 53 -12.68 15.08 -4.37
N ARG A 54 -13.18 16.25 -4.77
CA ARG A 54 -14.10 16.40 -5.87
C ARG A 54 -13.29 15.88 -7.03
N THR A 55 -13.66 14.70 -7.53
CA THR A 55 -13.29 14.31 -8.87
C THR A 55 -13.70 15.47 -9.75
N ASN A 56 -12.71 16.19 -10.29
CA ASN A 56 -12.95 17.15 -11.34
C ASN A 56 -13.45 16.32 -12.53
N ASP A 57 -14.76 16.13 -12.60
CA ASP A 57 -15.48 15.64 -13.79
C ASP A 57 -15.32 16.64 -14.96
N GLU A 58 -14.64 17.76 -14.71
CA GLU A 58 -14.28 18.82 -15.64
C GLU A 58 -12.86 18.66 -16.22
N LEU A 59 -12.42 17.44 -16.51
CA LEU A 59 -11.40 17.24 -17.55
C LEU A 59 -12.05 17.47 -18.93
N GLY A 60 -12.36 18.74 -19.23
CA GLY A 60 -12.68 19.25 -20.57
C GLY A 60 -13.96 18.72 -21.24
N GLY A 61 -15.03 19.53 -21.23
CA GLY A 61 -16.05 19.50 -22.28
C GLY A 61 -17.19 18.49 -22.16
N GLY A 62 -17.47 17.92 -20.98
CA GLY A 62 -18.62 17.03 -20.79
C GLY A 62 -18.42 15.59 -21.30
N TYR A 63 -17.18 15.21 -21.61
CA TYR A 63 -16.84 13.84 -21.94
C TYR A 63 -16.66 13.01 -20.67
N LYS A 64 -17.55 12.03 -20.46
CA LYS A 64 -17.43 11.05 -19.38
C LYS A 64 -16.37 10.02 -19.73
N ILE A 65 -15.33 9.89 -18.90
CA ILE A 65 -14.33 8.81 -19.02
C ILE A 65 -15.05 7.48 -18.75
N LYS A 66 -15.04 6.57 -19.74
CA LYS A 66 -15.70 5.26 -19.64
C LYS A 66 -14.75 4.13 -19.26
N HIS A 67 -13.48 4.26 -19.63
CA HIS A 67 -12.47 3.23 -19.46
C HIS A 67 -11.15 3.87 -19.01
N VAL A 68 -10.45 3.19 -18.12
CA VAL A 68 -9.11 3.54 -17.66
C VAL A 68 -8.21 2.34 -17.91
N LEU A 69 -7.04 2.57 -18.49
CA LEU A 69 -6.02 1.56 -18.74
C LEU A 69 -4.74 1.97 -18.03
N LEU A 70 -4.24 1.09 -17.15
CA LEU A 70 -2.93 1.22 -16.53
C LEU A 70 -1.97 0.24 -17.21
N ILE A 71 -0.90 0.76 -17.81
CA ILE A 71 0.19 -0.04 -18.36
C ILE A 71 1.43 0.23 -17.51
N SER A 72 1.91 -0.80 -16.83
CA SER A 72 3.19 -0.78 -16.12
C SER A 72 4.16 -1.68 -16.87
N VAL A 73 5.30 -1.14 -17.28
CA VAL A 73 6.33 -1.90 -18.00
C VAL A 73 7.52 -2.07 -17.08
N ASP A 74 7.79 -3.32 -16.71
CA ASP A 74 8.89 -3.66 -15.80
C ASP A 74 10.24 -3.26 -16.42
N GLY A 75 11.09 -2.59 -15.62
CA GLY A 75 12.42 -2.13 -16.03
C GLY A 75 12.47 -1.01 -17.09
N LEU A 76 11.35 -0.39 -17.47
CA LEU A 76 11.34 0.66 -18.51
C LEU A 76 11.74 2.03 -17.96
N HIS A 77 12.97 2.48 -18.24
CA HIS A 77 13.46 3.77 -17.78
C HIS A 77 12.98 4.91 -18.69
N ALA A 78 12.94 6.14 -18.15
CA ALA A 78 12.59 7.33 -18.93
C ALA A 78 13.50 7.53 -20.16
N LEU A 79 14.78 7.18 -20.06
CA LEU A 79 15.72 7.24 -21.18
C LEU A 79 15.38 6.22 -22.28
N ASP A 80 14.89 5.04 -21.91
CA ASP A 80 14.49 4.01 -22.86
C ASP A 80 13.29 4.48 -23.68
N VAL A 81 12.29 5.07 -23.02
CA VAL A 81 11.13 5.69 -23.69
C VAL A 81 11.57 6.80 -24.64
N ALA A 82 12.43 7.72 -24.19
CA ALA A 82 12.91 8.82 -25.01
C ALA A 82 13.63 8.32 -26.28
N ARG A 83 14.55 7.35 -26.13
CA ARG A 83 15.27 6.76 -27.27
C ARG A 83 14.36 5.95 -28.20
N TYR A 84 13.40 5.23 -27.65
CA TYR A 84 12.47 4.43 -28.43
C TYR A 84 11.55 5.32 -29.28
N VAL A 85 10.94 6.34 -28.69
CA VAL A 85 10.13 7.34 -29.40
C VAL A 85 10.99 8.11 -30.41
N GLU A 86 12.29 8.32 -30.12
CA GLU A 86 13.23 8.94 -31.05
C GLU A 86 13.41 8.15 -32.35
N SER A 87 13.66 6.85 -32.20
CA SER A 87 13.98 5.95 -33.30
C SER A 87 12.77 5.31 -33.98
N HIS A 88 11.59 5.29 -33.33
CA HIS A 88 10.39 4.60 -33.80
C HIS A 88 9.17 5.54 -33.82
N ARG A 89 9.22 6.57 -34.66
CA ARG A 89 8.20 7.63 -34.78
C ARG A 89 6.78 7.15 -35.05
N ASN A 90 6.65 6.01 -35.73
CA ASN A 90 5.36 5.44 -36.12
C ASN A 90 4.89 4.32 -35.17
N SER A 91 5.52 4.16 -34.01
CA SER A 91 5.12 3.17 -33.01
C SER A 91 3.93 3.66 -32.17
N ALA A 92 3.17 2.71 -31.60
CA ALA A 92 2.06 3.03 -30.68
C ALA A 92 2.52 3.85 -29.46
N LEU A 93 3.74 3.63 -28.97
CA LEU A 93 4.29 4.40 -27.84
C LEU A 93 4.61 5.85 -28.25
N ALA A 94 5.09 6.07 -29.48
CA ALA A 94 5.29 7.41 -30.02
C ALA A 94 3.95 8.14 -30.22
N GLU A 95 2.92 7.45 -30.73
CA GLU A 95 1.57 7.98 -30.86
C GLU A 95 0.96 8.35 -29.49
N LEU A 96 1.11 7.49 -28.48
CA LEU A 96 0.65 7.79 -27.12
C LEU A 96 1.38 9.00 -26.52
N SER A 97 2.71 9.07 -26.72
CA SER A 97 3.54 10.17 -26.22
C SER A 97 3.18 11.53 -26.85
N SER A 98 2.80 11.54 -28.13
CA SER A 98 2.44 12.78 -28.85
C SER A 98 1.06 13.33 -28.51
N HIS A 99 0.14 12.48 -28.01
CA HIS A 99 -1.22 12.86 -27.61
C HIS A 99 -1.39 13.02 -26.09
N GLY A 100 -0.40 12.60 -25.30
CA GLY A 100 -0.45 12.58 -23.84
C GLY A 100 0.33 13.70 -23.16
N ILE A 101 0.31 13.68 -21.83
CA ILE A 101 1.17 14.51 -20.99
C ILE A 101 2.28 13.63 -20.42
N THR A 102 3.53 13.99 -20.67
CA THR A 102 4.69 13.29 -20.13
C THR A 102 5.17 13.95 -18.84
N TYR A 103 5.16 13.18 -17.73
CA TYR A 103 5.74 13.60 -16.46
C TYR A 103 7.21 13.16 -16.36
N SER A 104 8.13 14.00 -16.81
CA SER A 104 9.56 13.69 -16.95
C SER A 104 10.33 13.54 -15.63
N ASN A 105 9.72 13.90 -14.49
CA ASN A 105 10.30 13.74 -13.15
C ASN A 105 9.44 12.84 -12.24
N ALA A 106 8.69 11.90 -12.82
CA ALA A 106 8.04 10.84 -12.05
C ALA A 106 9.10 9.90 -11.43
N ARG A 107 8.84 9.39 -10.23
CA ARG A 107 9.76 8.54 -9.47
C ARG A 107 9.01 7.33 -8.91
N THR A 108 9.67 6.18 -8.93
CA THR A 108 9.26 4.98 -8.20
C THR A 108 9.60 5.11 -6.72
N PRO A 109 9.05 4.23 -5.84
CA PRO A 109 9.56 4.07 -4.49
C PRO A 109 11.07 3.85 -4.46
N ALA A 110 11.75 4.24 -3.37
CA ALA A 110 13.20 4.17 -3.26
C ALA A 110 13.76 2.75 -3.41
N ASN A 111 13.01 1.74 -2.98
CA ASN A 111 13.24 0.34 -3.32
C ASN A 111 12.68 0.08 -4.72
N SER A 112 13.39 0.51 -5.76
CA SER A 112 12.93 0.39 -7.15
C SER A 112 12.96 -1.07 -7.63
N ASP A 113 11.79 -1.71 -7.59
CA ASP A 113 11.50 -3.03 -8.19
C ASP A 113 10.02 -3.03 -8.64
N SER A 114 9.67 -4.00 -9.48
CA SER A 114 8.34 -4.34 -9.96
C SER A 114 7.28 -4.36 -8.85
N PHE A 115 7.51 -5.11 -7.76
CA PHE A 115 6.53 -5.27 -6.67
C PHE A 115 6.19 -3.97 -5.95
N PRO A 116 7.15 -3.24 -5.33
CA PRO A 116 6.87 -1.97 -4.67
C PRO A 116 6.40 -0.88 -5.67
N GLY A 117 6.93 -0.87 -6.89
CA GLY A 117 6.49 0.05 -7.95
C GLY A 117 5.03 -0.13 -8.31
N LEU A 118 4.59 -1.38 -8.53
CA LEU A 118 3.20 -1.69 -8.81
C LEU A 118 2.28 -1.34 -7.64
N LEU A 119 2.68 -1.68 -6.40
CA LEU A 119 1.88 -1.37 -5.22
C LEU A 119 1.67 0.13 -5.03
N ALA A 120 2.69 0.95 -5.28
CA ALA A 120 2.54 2.39 -5.27
C ALA A 120 1.52 2.89 -6.31
N LEU A 121 1.52 2.31 -7.52
CA LEU A 121 0.55 2.65 -8.57
C LEU A 121 -0.89 2.26 -8.19
N VAL A 122 -1.10 1.04 -7.69
CA VAL A 122 -2.46 0.51 -7.45
C VAL A 122 -3.06 0.93 -6.12
N THR A 123 -2.27 1.45 -5.18
CA THR A 123 -2.76 1.94 -3.88
C THR A 123 -2.62 3.45 -3.68
N GLY A 124 -1.74 4.11 -4.45
CA GLY A 124 -1.29 5.47 -4.15
C GLY A 124 -0.50 5.59 -2.83
N GLY A 125 -0.11 4.46 -2.25
CA GLY A 125 0.51 4.36 -0.92
C GLY A 125 2.00 4.03 -0.95
N SER A 126 2.56 3.86 0.25
CA SER A 126 3.91 3.35 0.48
C SER A 126 3.87 2.05 1.29
N PRO A 127 4.99 1.32 1.44
CA PRO A 127 5.05 0.13 2.30
C PRO A 127 4.47 0.33 3.70
N VAL A 128 4.55 1.55 4.23
CA VAL A 128 3.98 1.92 5.53
C VAL A 128 2.45 1.85 5.53
N SER A 129 1.79 2.28 4.45
CA SER A 129 0.33 2.32 4.37
C SER A 129 -0.29 1.03 3.83
N HIS A 130 0.29 0.45 2.77
CA HIS A 130 -0.23 -0.79 2.18
C HIS A 130 0.32 -2.06 2.85
N GLY A 131 1.29 -1.92 3.75
CA GLY A 131 1.71 -2.98 4.67
C GLY A 131 2.61 -4.07 4.08
N LEU A 132 3.07 -3.90 2.83
CA LEU A 132 3.94 -4.85 2.14
C LEU A 132 5.22 -4.12 1.72
N PHE A 133 6.37 -4.69 2.01
CA PHE A 133 7.66 -4.06 1.70
C PHE A 133 8.23 -4.55 0.37
N TYR A 134 8.12 -5.85 0.11
CA TYR A 134 8.65 -6.55 -1.06
C TYR A 134 7.85 -7.84 -1.28
N ASP A 135 7.98 -8.50 -2.43
CA ASP A 135 7.28 -9.77 -2.74
C ASP A 135 7.71 -10.89 -1.79
N VAL A 136 8.98 -10.89 -1.40
CA VAL A 136 9.53 -11.75 -0.36
C VAL A 136 9.96 -10.91 0.84
N SER A 137 9.33 -11.13 1.99
CA SER A 137 9.60 -10.37 3.22
C SER A 137 9.39 -11.21 4.47
N TYR A 138 10.08 -10.91 5.57
CA TYR A 138 9.83 -11.58 6.84
C TYR A 138 8.65 -10.97 7.59
N ASN A 139 7.65 -11.78 7.96
CA ASN A 139 6.47 -11.34 8.66
C ASN A 139 6.30 -12.12 9.98
N ARG A 140 6.24 -11.36 11.08
CA ARG A 140 6.17 -11.88 12.46
C ARG A 140 4.78 -12.40 12.86
N GLY A 141 3.76 -12.23 12.04
CA GLY A 141 2.37 -12.61 12.33
C GLY A 141 1.85 -13.81 11.54
N ILE A 142 2.71 -14.45 10.74
CA ILE A 142 2.35 -15.58 9.89
C ILE A 142 3.12 -16.84 10.30
N PHE A 143 2.66 -17.99 9.82
CA PHE A 143 3.25 -19.29 10.09
C PHE A 143 3.69 -19.96 8.79
N ASP A 144 4.52 -20.99 8.94
CA ASP A 144 4.94 -21.86 7.85
C ASP A 144 3.74 -22.44 7.07
N PRO A 145 3.81 -22.57 5.72
CA PRO A 145 2.75 -23.18 4.93
C PRO A 145 2.30 -24.55 5.45
N THR A 146 3.22 -25.35 6.00
CA THR A 146 2.94 -26.68 6.56
C THR A 146 2.24 -26.63 7.94
N ASN A 147 2.25 -25.49 8.63
CA ASN A 147 1.62 -25.33 9.95
C ASN A 147 0.12 -25.03 9.82
N THR A 148 -0.66 -26.06 9.52
CA THR A 148 -2.11 -25.96 9.32
C THR A 148 -2.91 -25.64 10.60
N THR A 149 -2.26 -25.63 11.77
CA THR A 149 -2.88 -25.32 13.07
C THR A 149 -2.56 -23.92 13.59
N CYS A 150 -1.60 -23.22 12.98
CA CYS A 150 -1.11 -21.92 13.45
C CYS A 150 -0.66 -21.96 14.92
N SER A 151 -0.07 -23.09 15.33
CA SER A 151 0.41 -23.30 16.70
C SER A 151 1.85 -22.82 16.86
N GLY A 152 2.19 -22.40 18.09
CA GLY A 152 3.55 -21.98 18.44
C GLY A 152 3.83 -20.50 18.18
N GLN A 153 5.11 -20.14 18.09
CA GLN A 153 5.53 -18.77 17.83
C GLN A 153 5.38 -18.43 16.34
N PRO A 154 4.67 -17.33 15.99
CA PRO A 154 4.59 -16.87 14.61
C PRO A 154 5.90 -16.21 14.17
N GLY A 155 6.10 -16.16 12.85
CA GLY A 155 7.29 -15.63 12.22
C GLY A 155 7.72 -16.50 11.04
N ASN A 156 7.46 -16.05 9.82
CA ASN A 156 7.90 -16.76 8.62
C ASN A 156 8.21 -15.80 7.46
N MET A 157 8.82 -16.35 6.42
CA MET A 157 8.88 -15.69 5.11
C MET A 157 7.47 -15.61 4.51
N GLN A 158 7.06 -14.40 4.18
CA GLN A 158 5.93 -14.09 3.33
C GLN A 158 6.45 -14.07 1.90
N VAL A 159 6.01 -15.02 1.08
CA VAL A 159 6.51 -15.23 -0.28
C VAL A 159 5.35 -15.05 -1.24
N PHE A 160 5.39 -13.99 -2.05
CA PHE A 160 4.41 -13.64 -3.08
C PHE A 160 5.07 -13.42 -4.45
N ASP A 161 5.98 -14.32 -4.80
CA ASP A 161 6.63 -14.43 -6.10
C ASP A 161 6.09 -15.65 -6.88
N GLU A 162 6.71 -16.00 -8.00
CA GLU A 162 6.29 -17.14 -8.82
C GLU A 162 6.38 -18.50 -8.12
N SER A 163 7.09 -18.61 -6.99
CA SER A 163 7.26 -19.89 -6.29
C SER A 163 5.97 -20.40 -5.64
N ILE A 164 4.96 -19.55 -5.50
CA ILE A 164 3.62 -19.93 -5.02
C ILE A 164 2.65 -20.24 -6.18
N ASP A 165 3.11 -20.29 -7.42
CA ASP A 165 2.28 -20.63 -8.57
C ASP A 165 2.27 -22.14 -8.84
N MET A 166 1.18 -22.63 -9.44
CA MET A 166 1.13 -23.99 -9.97
C MET A 166 1.68 -24.06 -11.39
N TYR A 167 2.48 -25.10 -11.65
CA TYR A 167 3.03 -25.43 -12.97
C TYR A 167 2.67 -26.86 -13.38
N THR A 168 2.70 -27.13 -14.68
CA THR A 168 2.51 -28.47 -15.25
C THR A 168 3.52 -28.76 -16.36
N GLY A 169 3.75 -30.05 -16.66
CA GLY A 169 4.55 -30.49 -17.78
C GLY A 169 6.07 -30.42 -17.58
N ASN A 170 6.80 -30.76 -18.64
CA ASN A 170 8.26 -30.67 -18.73
C ASN A 170 8.62 -30.26 -20.18
N PRO A 171 9.03 -29.01 -20.46
CA PRO A 171 9.35 -27.94 -19.49
C PRO A 171 8.11 -27.40 -18.74
N PRO A 172 8.28 -26.80 -17.54
CA PRO A 172 7.18 -26.26 -16.75
C PRO A 172 6.41 -25.14 -17.47
N VAL A 173 5.09 -25.25 -17.49
CA VAL A 173 4.15 -24.23 -17.99
C VAL A 173 3.26 -23.76 -16.84
N SER A 174 3.16 -22.45 -16.63
CA SER A 174 2.31 -21.87 -15.58
C SER A 174 0.83 -22.20 -15.85
N LEU A 175 0.13 -22.64 -14.82
CA LEU A 175 -1.32 -22.86 -14.85
C LEU A 175 -2.11 -21.56 -14.59
N ASN A 176 -1.43 -20.45 -14.31
CA ASN A 176 -2.04 -19.18 -13.91
C ASN A 176 -2.98 -19.34 -12.69
N VAL A 177 -2.57 -20.16 -11.72
CA VAL A 177 -3.27 -20.45 -10.47
C VAL A 177 -2.24 -20.46 -9.34
N ILE A 178 -2.57 -19.81 -8.22
CA ILE A 178 -1.79 -19.90 -6.97
C ILE A 178 -1.97 -21.29 -6.35
N ASP A 179 -0.88 -21.92 -5.94
CA ASP A 179 -0.87 -23.11 -5.09
C ASP A 179 -1.21 -22.74 -3.63
N PRO A 180 -2.40 -23.09 -3.11
CA PRO A 180 -2.79 -22.75 -1.74
C PRO A 180 -1.93 -23.44 -0.67
N THR A 181 -1.19 -24.50 -1.04
CA THR A 181 -0.31 -25.24 -0.12
C THR A 181 1.06 -24.59 0.04
N ALA A 182 1.46 -23.72 -0.89
CA ALA A 182 2.67 -22.92 -0.82
C ALA A 182 2.49 -21.62 -0.01
N LEU A 183 1.24 -21.21 0.24
CA LEU A 183 0.93 -19.98 0.95
C LEU A 183 1.23 -20.08 2.46
N PRO A 184 1.80 -19.02 3.06
CA PRO A 184 1.96 -18.96 4.51
C PRO A 184 0.59 -18.99 5.20
N ARG A 185 0.56 -19.42 6.46
CA ARG A 185 -0.67 -19.53 7.24
C ARG A 185 -0.85 -18.31 8.15
N HIS A 186 -2.09 -17.90 8.39
CA HIS A 186 -2.43 -16.88 9.37
C HIS A 186 -3.74 -17.22 10.09
N ILE A 187 -3.96 -16.59 11.24
CA ILE A 187 -5.23 -16.65 11.96
C ILE A 187 -6.12 -15.53 11.40
N ASN A 188 -7.21 -15.89 10.72
CA ASN A 188 -8.14 -14.91 10.19
C ASN A 188 -8.99 -14.25 11.29
N ALA A 189 -9.84 -13.29 10.92
CA ALA A 189 -10.72 -12.58 11.85
C ALA A 189 -11.70 -13.51 12.61
N GLN A 190 -11.95 -14.72 12.12
CA GLN A 190 -12.79 -15.73 12.75
C GLN A 190 -12.00 -16.69 13.67
N GLY A 191 -10.71 -16.46 13.86
CA GLY A 191 -9.85 -17.31 14.70
C GLY A 191 -9.42 -18.61 14.02
N GLN A 192 -9.57 -18.73 12.70
CA GLN A 192 -9.24 -19.94 11.94
C GLN A 192 -7.86 -19.83 11.31
N CYS A 193 -7.08 -20.90 11.38
CA CYS A 193 -5.81 -21.00 10.67
C CYS A 193 -6.06 -21.27 9.18
N VAL A 194 -5.78 -20.31 8.32
CA VAL A 194 -6.04 -20.38 6.87
C VAL A 194 -4.83 -19.92 6.04
N PRO A 195 -4.73 -20.29 4.75
CA PRO A 195 -3.73 -19.70 3.86
C PRO A 195 -3.91 -18.17 3.78
N LEU A 196 -2.82 -17.42 3.83
CA LEU A 196 -2.80 -15.98 3.57
C LEU A 196 -2.59 -15.75 2.07
N TYR A 197 -3.65 -15.37 1.37
CA TYR A 197 -3.55 -14.99 -0.04
C TYR A 197 -2.94 -13.59 -0.21
N PRO A 198 -2.27 -13.31 -1.35
CA PRO A 198 -1.70 -11.99 -1.64
C PRO A 198 -2.70 -10.83 -1.53
N HIS A 199 -3.95 -11.04 -1.99
CA HIS A 199 -5.01 -10.04 -1.92
C HIS A 199 -5.51 -9.74 -0.50
N ASP A 200 -5.32 -10.67 0.44
CA ASP A 200 -5.70 -10.51 1.85
C ASP A 200 -4.56 -9.91 2.70
N ALA A 201 -3.36 -9.80 2.15
CA ALA A 201 -2.18 -9.35 2.87
C ALA A 201 -1.93 -7.83 2.74
N ILE A 202 -2.48 -7.21 1.70
CA ILE A 202 -2.42 -5.76 1.52
C ILE A 202 -3.27 -5.08 2.60
N LYS A 203 -2.91 -3.90 3.11
CA LYS A 203 -3.67 -3.22 4.19
C LYS A 203 -4.47 -2.01 3.73
N SER A 204 -4.30 -1.61 2.48
CA SER A 204 -4.94 -0.46 1.86
C SER A 204 -5.85 -0.91 0.73
N ASN A 205 -6.88 -0.13 0.44
CA ASN A 205 -7.73 -0.36 -0.72
C ASN A 205 -6.93 -0.18 -2.00
N THR A 206 -7.13 -1.07 -2.97
CA THR A 206 -6.59 -0.88 -4.32
C THR A 206 -7.55 -0.07 -5.20
N ILE A 207 -7.03 0.54 -6.28
CA ILE A 207 -7.87 1.16 -7.31
C ILE A 207 -8.90 0.18 -7.88
N PHE A 208 -8.59 -1.12 -7.89
CA PHE A 208 -9.52 -2.16 -8.33
C PHE A 208 -10.69 -2.30 -7.37
N GLU A 209 -10.43 -2.31 -6.05
CA GLU A 209 -11.50 -2.31 -5.04
C GLU A 209 -12.36 -1.05 -5.12
N VAL A 210 -11.75 0.11 -5.32
CA VAL A 210 -12.47 1.38 -5.47
C VAL A 210 -13.41 1.33 -6.69
N VAL A 211 -12.94 0.84 -7.84
CA VAL A 211 -13.76 0.71 -9.06
C VAL A 211 -14.90 -0.29 -8.85
N LYS A 212 -14.62 -1.47 -8.27
CA LYS A 212 -15.63 -2.50 -7.99
C LYS A 212 -16.68 -2.02 -6.99
N ALA A 213 -16.29 -1.26 -5.97
CA ALA A 213 -17.21 -0.68 -4.98
C ALA A 213 -18.22 0.30 -5.61
N GLN A 214 -17.88 0.90 -6.76
CA GLN A 214 -18.77 1.76 -7.54
C GLN A 214 -19.50 1.00 -8.66
N GLY A 215 -19.49 -0.33 -8.65
CA GLY A 215 -20.15 -1.17 -9.64
C GLY A 215 -19.42 -1.30 -10.98
N GLY A 216 -18.16 -0.83 -11.05
CA GLY A 216 -17.33 -0.95 -12.24
C GLY A 216 -16.73 -2.36 -12.43
N HIS A 217 -16.30 -2.64 -13.66
CA HIS A 217 -15.58 -3.86 -14.01
C HIS A 217 -14.07 -3.62 -14.02
N THR A 218 -13.32 -4.61 -13.56
CA THR A 218 -11.85 -4.56 -13.53
C THR A 218 -11.28 -5.82 -14.17
N ALA A 219 -10.19 -5.68 -14.92
CA ALA A 219 -9.43 -6.79 -15.49
C ALA A 219 -7.93 -6.57 -15.23
N TRP A 220 -7.19 -7.66 -15.06
CA TRP A 220 -5.77 -7.64 -14.78
C TRP A 220 -5.04 -8.74 -15.54
N ALA A 221 -3.82 -8.45 -16.00
CA ALA A 221 -2.91 -9.40 -16.62
C ALA A 221 -1.48 -9.00 -16.25
N ASP A 222 -0.69 -9.97 -15.78
CA ASP A 222 0.66 -9.75 -15.29
C ASP A 222 1.52 -11.03 -15.40
N LYS A 223 2.79 -10.94 -14.97
CA LYS A 223 3.80 -12.00 -15.03
C LYS A 223 3.40 -13.30 -14.35
N HIS A 224 2.73 -13.24 -13.20
CA HIS A 224 2.31 -14.43 -12.45
C HIS A 224 1.09 -14.19 -11.56
N PRO A 225 0.31 -15.25 -11.23
CA PRO A 225 -0.88 -15.15 -10.40
C PRO A 225 -0.58 -14.71 -8.96
N ALA A 226 0.65 -14.82 -8.43
CA ALA A 226 1.00 -14.25 -7.12
C ALA A 226 0.70 -12.73 -6.99
N TYR A 227 0.62 -12.00 -8.11
CA TYR A 227 0.27 -10.57 -8.13
C TYR A 227 -1.25 -10.33 -8.03
N ASP A 228 -2.02 -11.34 -7.62
CA ASP A 228 -3.42 -11.24 -7.22
C ASP A 228 -3.68 -10.17 -6.14
N LEU A 229 -2.62 -9.71 -5.45
CA LEU A 229 -2.63 -8.55 -4.54
C LEU A 229 -3.33 -7.31 -5.09
N VAL A 230 -3.28 -7.06 -6.41
CA VAL A 230 -3.95 -5.88 -7.02
C VAL A 230 -5.47 -5.94 -6.88
N ASN A 231 -6.04 -7.13 -6.72
CA ASN A 231 -7.47 -7.30 -6.58
C ASN A 231 -7.99 -6.84 -5.22
N GLY A 232 -7.10 -6.75 -4.21
CA GLY A 232 -7.43 -6.43 -2.83
C GLY A 232 -8.43 -7.41 -2.19
N HIS A 233 -8.67 -7.26 -0.89
CA HIS A 233 -9.48 -8.18 -0.07
C HIS A 233 -10.86 -8.48 -0.66
N ALA A 234 -11.54 -7.48 -1.20
CA ALA A 234 -12.89 -7.64 -1.73
C ALA A 234 -12.93 -8.38 -3.09
N GLY A 235 -11.78 -8.57 -3.76
CA GLY A 235 -11.69 -9.20 -5.07
C GLY A 235 -12.09 -10.67 -5.12
N ALA A 236 -11.87 -11.43 -4.06
CA ALA A 236 -12.24 -12.85 -4.01
C ALA A 236 -13.74 -13.07 -3.78
N HIS A 237 -14.41 -12.19 -3.01
CA HIS A 237 -15.84 -12.33 -2.70
C HIS A 237 -16.74 -12.20 -3.94
N GLN A 238 -16.33 -11.42 -4.95
CA GLN A 238 -17.11 -11.24 -6.17
C GLN A 238 -16.98 -12.43 -7.15
N ARG A 239 -15.86 -13.17 -7.14
CA ARG A 239 -15.67 -14.37 -7.97
C ARG A 239 -16.69 -15.49 -7.68
N ARG A 240 -17.26 -15.53 -6.47
CA ARG A 240 -18.38 -16.44 -6.13
C ARG A 240 -19.73 -16.00 -6.70
N ARG A 241 -19.94 -14.71 -6.97
CA ARG A 241 -21.18 -14.19 -7.57
C ARG A 241 -21.14 -14.15 -9.10
N THR A 242 -19.98 -13.89 -9.71
CA THR A 242 -19.86 -13.81 -11.18
C THR A 242 -19.83 -15.17 -11.88
N ARG A 243 -19.62 -16.28 -11.16
CA ARG A 243 -19.71 -17.64 -11.76
C ARG A 243 -21.11 -17.99 -12.28
N GLN A 244 -22.15 -17.21 -11.95
CA GLN A 244 -23.50 -17.35 -12.51
C GLN A 244 -23.76 -16.50 -13.76
N HIS A 245 -22.91 -15.54 -14.11
CA HIS A 245 -23.05 -14.75 -15.35
C HIS A 245 -21.72 -14.65 -16.09
N GLY A 246 -21.62 -15.45 -17.15
CA GLY A 246 -20.51 -15.66 -18.07
C GLY A 246 -19.42 -14.59 -18.13
N GLU A 247 -18.23 -14.96 -17.64
CA GLU A 247 -16.98 -14.28 -17.92
C GLU A 247 -16.27 -15.01 -19.07
N ARG A 248 -16.20 -14.39 -20.25
CA ARG A 248 -15.40 -14.88 -21.37
C ARG A 248 -13.93 -14.58 -21.08
N ARG A 249 -13.22 -15.60 -20.64
CA ARG A 249 -11.76 -15.64 -20.57
C ARG A 249 -11.21 -15.67 -22.00
N TRP A 250 -10.38 -14.69 -22.36
CA TRP A 250 -9.57 -14.76 -23.56
C TRP A 250 -8.56 -15.89 -23.40
N HIS A 251 -8.85 -17.05 -23.98
CA HIS A 251 -7.87 -18.09 -24.22
C HIS A 251 -6.99 -17.62 -25.38
N ARG A 252 -5.69 -17.47 -25.12
CA ARG A 252 -4.71 -17.44 -26.19
C ARG A 252 -4.54 -18.89 -26.65
N GLU A 253 -5.14 -19.23 -27.79
CA GLU A 253 -4.70 -20.41 -28.55
C GLU A 253 -3.25 -20.14 -29.00
N GLN A 254 -2.34 -20.98 -28.52
CA GLN A 254 -1.11 -21.32 -29.22
C GLN A 254 -1.09 -22.84 -29.37
#